data_AF-A0A371DJT7-F1
#
_entry.id   AF-A0A371DJT7-F1
#
_cell.length_a   1.000
_cell.length_b   1.000
_cell.length_c   1.000
_cell.angle_alpha   90.00
_cell.angle_beta   90.00
_cell.angle_gamma   90.00
#
_symmetry.space_group_name_H-M   'P 1'
#
loop_
_entity.id
_entity.type
_entity.pdbx_description
1 polymer ?
#
loop_
_entity_poly.entity_id
_entity_poly.type
_entity_poly.pdbx_seq_one_letter_code
_entity_poly.pdbx_strand_id
1 'polypeptide(L)'
;IMRTFGAIISGSTALRYFLDDDDWSPNDLDIYVANDNWDPLLASLTEADSLGLSLNPPVLLDPRAHPTPKPVDPRTHASAKDWRSVKTLYTATGRKIDVIRSPANNSMTPLRFFWSTLVMNFLTPDACVCGYPSITFQRFGILK
;
A
#
# COMPACT_ATOMS: atom_id res chain seq x y z
N ILE A 1 6.73 3.67 13.37
CA ILE A 1 5.60 3.02 12.67
C ILE A 1 6.03 1.72 11.99
N MET A 2 6.66 1.72 10.81
CA MET A 2 6.97 0.47 10.07
C MET A 2 7.74 -0.56 10.91
N ARG A 3 8.81 -0.13 11.60
CA ARG A 3 9.62 -0.97 12.51
C ARG A 3 8.81 -1.51 13.67
N THR A 4 8.05 -0.62 14.31
CA THR A 4 7.21 -0.90 15.48
C THR A 4 6.20 -2.02 15.20
N PHE A 5 5.62 -2.03 13.99
CA PHE A 5 4.55 -2.97 13.62
C PHE A 5 5.04 -4.12 12.73
N GLY A 6 6.35 -4.23 12.48
CA GLY A 6 6.90 -5.24 11.55
C GLY A 6 6.29 -5.16 10.15
N ALA A 7 5.89 -3.96 9.72
CA ALA A 7 5.28 -3.72 8.43
C ALA A 7 6.34 -3.55 7.33
N ILE A 8 6.01 -3.94 6.12
CA ILE A 8 6.91 -3.85 4.95
C ILE A 8 6.25 -3.08 3.82
N ILE A 9 7.05 -2.46 2.97
CA ILE A 9 6.61 -1.86 1.71
C ILE A 9 6.90 -2.85 0.58
N SER A 10 5.97 -3.07 -0.34
CA SER A 10 6.18 -3.95 -1.51
C SER A 10 5.56 -3.32 -2.77
N GLY A 11 5.24 -4.17 -3.76
CA GLY A 11 4.55 -3.77 -4.98
C GLY A 11 5.40 -2.88 -5.87
N SER A 12 4.73 -1.97 -6.58
CA SER A 12 5.38 -1.10 -7.56
C SER A 12 6.39 -0.14 -6.92
N THR A 13 6.14 0.32 -5.68
CA THR A 13 7.08 1.17 -4.94
C THR A 13 8.40 0.45 -4.62
N ALA A 14 8.35 -0.79 -4.14
CA ALA A 14 9.57 -1.56 -3.89
C ALA A 14 10.31 -1.89 -5.19
N LEU A 15 9.59 -2.21 -6.27
CA LEU A 15 10.21 -2.43 -7.58
C LEU A 15 10.93 -1.16 -8.08
N ARG A 16 10.31 0.01 -7.96
CA ARG A 16 10.91 1.30 -8.33
C ARG A 16 12.17 1.61 -7.54
N TYR A 17 12.25 1.19 -6.27
CA TYR A 17 13.46 1.33 -5.48
C TYR A 17 14.64 0.53 -6.06
N PHE A 18 14.38 -0.67 -6.60
CA PHE A 18 15.42 -1.50 -7.22
C PHE A 18 15.72 -1.13 -8.67
N LEU A 19 14.76 -0.57 -9.38
CA LEU A 19 14.90 -0.12 -10.76
C LEU A 19 15.01 1.39 -10.80
N ASP A 20 16.22 1.89 -10.94
CA ASP A 20 16.49 3.30 -11.20
C ASP A 20 16.01 3.64 -12.64
N ASP A 21 14.72 3.96 -12.76
CA ASP A 21 14.00 4.14 -14.01
C ASP A 21 12.99 5.30 -13.92
N ASP A 22 13.40 6.47 -14.43
CA ASP A 22 12.61 7.70 -14.37
C ASP A 22 11.43 7.75 -15.34
N ASP A 23 11.29 6.77 -16.24
CA ASP A 23 10.22 6.75 -17.23
C ASP A 23 8.85 6.38 -16.63
N TRP A 24 8.83 5.89 -15.39
CA TRP A 24 7.60 5.54 -14.69
C TRP A 24 7.65 5.80 -13.19
N SER A 25 6.46 5.95 -12.61
CA SER A 25 6.27 6.14 -11.17
C SER A 25 5.19 5.20 -10.63
N PRO A 26 5.35 4.67 -9.40
CA PRO A 26 4.29 3.98 -8.68
C PRO A 26 3.02 4.84 -8.57
N ASN A 27 1.85 4.22 -8.75
CA ASN A 27 0.56 4.89 -8.57
C ASN A 27 0.13 4.93 -7.09
N ASP A 28 0.71 4.05 -6.27
CA ASP A 28 0.35 3.81 -4.89
C ASP A 28 1.52 3.25 -4.07
N LEU A 29 1.34 3.34 -2.75
CA LEU A 29 2.23 2.72 -1.77
C LEU A 29 1.54 1.52 -1.12
N ASP A 30 2.07 0.32 -1.34
CA ASP A 30 1.57 -0.90 -0.71
C ASP A 30 2.31 -1.20 0.60
N ILE A 31 1.60 -1.18 1.72
CA ILE A 31 2.11 -1.53 3.06
C ILE A 31 1.50 -2.85 3.49
N TYR A 32 2.33 -3.86 3.79
CA TYR A 32 1.87 -5.14 4.33
C TYR A 32 2.14 -5.23 5.81
N VAL A 33 1.18 -5.76 6.55
CA VAL A 33 1.26 -5.92 8.01
C VAL A 33 0.81 -7.30 8.45
N ALA A 34 1.43 -7.82 9.52
CA ALA A 34 0.99 -9.05 10.16
C ALA A 34 -0.43 -8.90 10.72
N ASN A 35 -1.20 -10.01 10.74
CA ASN A 35 -2.59 -10.00 11.17
C ASN A 35 -2.84 -9.31 12.53
N ASP A 36 -1.95 -9.53 13.49
CA ASP A 36 -2.11 -9.08 14.87
C ASP A 36 -1.75 -7.60 15.05
N ASN A 37 -1.00 -7.03 14.09
CA ASN A 37 -0.62 -5.61 14.07
C ASN A 37 -1.54 -4.76 13.18
N TRP A 38 -2.60 -5.36 12.62
CA TRP A 38 -3.52 -4.69 11.69
C TRP A 38 -4.18 -3.45 12.30
N ASP A 39 -4.96 -3.62 13.37
CA ASP A 39 -5.70 -2.51 13.99
C ASP A 39 -4.77 -1.46 14.61
N PRO A 40 -3.70 -1.83 15.36
CA PRO A 40 -2.74 -0.87 15.90
C PRO A 40 -2.00 -0.06 14.82
N LEU A 41 -1.62 -0.69 13.70
CA LEU A 41 -0.98 0.03 12.60
C LEU A 41 -1.95 1.04 11.99
N LEU A 42 -3.18 0.63 11.68
CA LEU A 42 -4.18 1.52 11.08
C LEU A 42 -4.47 2.73 11.98
N ALA A 43 -4.63 2.52 13.29
CA ALA A 43 -4.78 3.62 14.24
C ALA A 43 -3.60 4.60 14.13
N SER A 44 -2.37 4.10 14.24
CA SER A 44 -1.16 4.93 14.15
C SER A 44 -0.99 5.65 12.81
N LEU A 45 -1.43 5.04 11.70
CA LEU A 45 -1.38 5.68 10.37
C LEU A 45 -2.39 6.84 10.24
N THR A 46 -3.54 6.73 10.90
CA THR A 46 -4.64 7.73 10.82
C THR A 46 -4.56 8.83 11.88
N GLU A 47 -3.84 8.60 12.98
CA GLU A 47 -3.63 9.60 14.03
C GLU A 47 -2.97 10.87 13.47
N ALA A 48 -3.58 12.03 13.77
CA ALA A 48 -3.13 13.33 13.29
C ALA A 48 -1.71 13.69 13.76
N ASP A 49 -1.37 13.33 14.99
CA ASP A 49 -0.03 13.55 15.56
C ASP A 49 1.04 12.59 15.00
N SER A 50 0.62 11.58 14.23
CA SER A 50 1.49 10.63 13.54
C SER A 50 1.63 10.98 12.05
N LEU A 51 0.76 10.44 11.19
CA LEU A 51 0.78 10.70 9.73
C LEU A 51 -0.51 11.34 9.21
N GLY A 52 -1.59 11.35 10.01
CA GLY A 52 -2.86 11.98 9.66
C GLY A 52 -3.47 11.47 8.35
N LEU A 53 -3.23 10.20 8.00
CA LEU A 53 -3.77 9.63 6.77
C LEU A 53 -5.29 9.49 6.87
N SER A 54 -5.99 9.82 5.78
CA SER A 54 -7.45 9.77 5.74
C SER A 54 -7.95 8.52 5.05
N LEU A 55 -9.03 7.94 5.54
CA LEU A 55 -9.78 6.88 4.83
C LEU A 55 -10.54 7.43 3.62
N ASN A 56 -10.78 8.75 3.59
CA ASN A 56 -11.48 9.43 2.51
C ASN A 56 -10.47 10.18 1.62
N PRO A 57 -10.60 10.11 0.29
CA PRO A 57 -9.84 10.97 -0.60
C PRO A 57 -10.06 12.45 -0.24
N PRO A 58 -9.02 13.29 -0.21
CA PRO A 58 -9.20 14.71 -0.01
C PRO A 58 -10.02 15.30 -1.17
N VAL A 59 -10.89 16.26 -0.85
CA VAL A 59 -11.55 17.08 -1.85
C VAL A 59 -10.51 18.06 -2.39
N LEU A 60 -9.83 17.65 -3.47
CA LEU A 60 -8.93 18.55 -4.19
C LEU A 60 -9.82 19.55 -4.95
N LEU A 61 -9.86 20.79 -4.48
CA LEU A 61 -10.52 21.88 -5.19
C LEU A 61 -9.75 22.10 -6.51
N ASP A 62 -10.28 21.59 -7.61
CA ASP A 62 -9.82 21.97 -8.94
C ASP A 62 -10.37 23.38 -9.23
N PRO A 63 -9.51 24.41 -9.41
CA PRO A 63 -9.95 25.77 -9.71
C PRO A 63 -10.75 25.91 -11.01
N ARG A 64 -10.79 24.86 -11.85
CA ARG A 64 -11.51 24.81 -13.14
C ARG A 64 -12.73 23.88 -13.10
N ALA A 65 -12.96 23.13 -12.03
CA ALA A 65 -14.10 22.24 -11.95
C ALA A 65 -15.38 23.03 -11.64
N HIS A 66 -16.35 22.94 -12.55
CA HIS A 66 -17.73 23.33 -12.25
C HIS A 66 -18.28 22.39 -11.18
N PRO A 67 -19.11 22.88 -10.23
CA PRO A 67 -19.67 22.04 -9.17
C PRO A 67 -20.72 21.11 -9.78
N THR A 68 -20.29 19.96 -10.31
CA THR A 68 -21.19 18.83 -10.52
C THR A 68 -21.18 18.01 -9.23
N PRO A 69 -22.31 17.90 -8.51
CA PRO A 69 -22.40 16.98 -7.38
C PRO A 69 -22.21 15.56 -7.94
N LYS A 70 -21.04 14.95 -7.69
CA LYS A 70 -20.90 13.50 -7.85
C LYS A 70 -21.83 12.87 -6.81
N PRO A 71 -22.76 11.98 -7.20
CA PRO A 71 -23.59 11.28 -6.24
C PRO A 71 -22.67 10.56 -5.27
N VAL A 72 -22.81 10.86 -3.98
CA VAL A 72 -22.25 10.03 -2.92
C VAL A 72 -22.92 8.68 -3.08
N ASP A 73 -22.18 7.65 -3.52
CA ASP A 73 -22.72 6.29 -3.60
C ASP A 73 -23.17 5.89 -2.19
N PRO A 74 -24.47 5.62 -1.96
CA PRO A 74 -24.99 5.27 -0.63
C PRO A 74 -24.46 3.93 -0.11
N ARG A 75 -23.63 3.20 -0.87
CA ARG A 75 -23.11 1.89 -0.49
C ARG A 75 -21.96 1.92 0.53
N THR A 76 -21.73 3.03 1.24
CA THR A 76 -21.06 3.04 2.55
C THR A 76 -21.97 2.46 3.63
N HIS A 77 -22.46 1.24 3.40
CA HIS A 77 -23.06 0.42 4.43
C HIS A 77 -21.93 -0.18 5.27
N ALA A 78 -21.75 0.39 6.46
CA ALA A 78 -21.29 -0.40 7.59
C ALA A 78 -22.17 -1.66 7.73
N SER A 79 -21.55 -2.75 8.16
CA SER A 79 -22.11 -4.10 8.36
C SER A 79 -22.02 -5.08 7.18
N ALA A 80 -20.83 -5.68 7.03
CA ALA A 80 -20.68 -7.12 6.81
C ALA A 80 -19.21 -7.49 7.10
N LYS A 81 -18.95 -8.00 8.32
CA LYS A 81 -17.78 -8.82 8.72
C LYS A 81 -16.51 -8.58 7.87
N ASP A 82 -15.71 -7.61 8.30
CA ASP A 82 -14.61 -6.93 7.58
C ASP A 82 -13.41 -7.87 7.26
N TRP A 83 -13.64 -8.87 6.40
CA TRP A 83 -12.61 -9.80 5.90
C TRP A 83 -11.74 -9.20 4.79
N ARG A 84 -12.01 -7.95 4.40
CA ARG A 84 -11.27 -7.26 3.35
C ARG A 84 -9.81 -7.10 3.80
N SER A 85 -8.93 -7.82 3.14
CA SER A 85 -7.49 -7.85 3.38
C SER A 85 -6.78 -6.55 2.98
N VAL A 86 -7.50 -5.50 2.60
CA VAL A 86 -6.93 -4.23 2.14
C VAL A 86 -7.77 -3.06 2.66
N LYS A 87 -7.12 -2.04 3.20
CA LYS A 87 -7.71 -0.72 3.46
C LYS A 87 -6.89 0.34 2.74
N THR A 88 -7.58 1.19 1.97
CA THR A 88 -6.97 2.30 1.26
C THR A 88 -7.01 3.56 2.11
N LEU A 89 -5.86 4.21 2.23
CA LEU A 89 -5.64 5.49 2.89
C LEU A 89 -5.15 6.53 1.88
N TYR A 90 -5.34 7.80 2.22
CA TYR A 90 -4.97 8.93 1.39
C TYR A 90 -4.15 9.94 2.19
N THR A 91 -3.11 10.46 1.55
CA THR A 91 -2.39 11.66 2.00
C THR A 91 -3.25 12.91 1.77
N ALA A 92 -2.89 14.03 2.41
CA ALA A 92 -3.53 15.33 2.17
C ALA A 92 -3.46 15.78 0.70
N THR A 93 -2.45 15.33 -0.06
CA THR A 93 -2.30 15.63 -1.50
C THR A 93 -3.03 14.63 -2.40
N GLY A 94 -3.77 13.67 -1.83
CA GLY A 94 -4.55 12.68 -2.59
C GLY A 94 -3.77 11.45 -3.06
N ARG A 95 -2.50 11.28 -2.68
CA ARG A 95 -1.75 10.05 -2.97
C ARG A 95 -2.31 8.88 -2.18
N LYS A 96 -2.43 7.72 -2.83
CA LYS A 96 -3.03 6.48 -2.32
C LYS A 96 -2.00 5.60 -1.62
N ILE A 97 -2.38 5.04 -0.48
CA ILE A 97 -1.61 4.07 0.30
C ILE A 97 -2.53 2.89 0.61
N ASP A 98 -2.20 1.69 0.11
CA ASP A 98 -2.97 0.48 0.37
C ASP A 98 -2.31 -0.30 1.51
N VAL A 99 -3.04 -0.44 2.63
CA VAL A 99 -2.62 -1.24 3.78
C VAL A 99 -3.22 -2.63 3.64
N ILE A 100 -2.35 -3.63 3.51
CA ILE A 100 -2.69 -5.00 3.18
C ILE A 100 -2.45 -5.91 4.39
N ARG A 101 -3.52 -6.56 4.84
CA ARG A 101 -3.51 -7.51 5.95
C ARG A 101 -2.94 -8.83 5.47
N SER A 102 -1.89 -9.31 6.14
CA SER A 102 -1.43 -10.67 5.95
C SER A 102 -2.42 -11.69 6.55
N PRO A 103 -2.66 -12.84 5.87
CA PRO A 103 -3.48 -13.92 6.43
C PRO A 103 -2.77 -14.66 7.57
N ALA A 104 -1.49 -14.36 7.83
CA ALA A 104 -0.70 -14.95 8.90
C ALA A 104 -0.09 -13.86 9.78
N ASN A 105 0.51 -14.27 10.90
CA ASN A 105 1.28 -13.36 11.76
C ASN A 105 2.69 -13.06 11.20
N ASN A 106 2.76 -12.74 9.90
CA ASN A 106 3.98 -12.38 9.18
C ASN A 106 3.62 -11.53 7.96
N SER A 107 4.14 -10.30 7.88
CA SER A 107 3.84 -9.33 6.82
C SER A 107 4.31 -9.76 5.42
N MET A 108 5.28 -10.67 5.31
CA MET A 108 5.80 -11.17 4.02
C MET A 108 4.98 -12.31 3.43
N THR A 109 4.11 -12.96 4.21
CA THR A 109 3.33 -14.12 3.75
C THR A 109 2.56 -13.87 2.45
N PRO A 110 1.89 -12.71 2.25
CA PRO A 110 1.19 -12.40 1.01
C PRO A 110 2.10 -12.40 -0.23
N LEU A 111 3.37 -12.05 -0.08
CA LEU A 111 4.31 -11.91 -1.21
C LEU A 111 4.49 -13.23 -1.98
N ARG A 112 4.37 -14.36 -1.28
CA ARG A 112 4.53 -15.71 -1.86
C ARG A 112 3.40 -16.09 -2.82
N PHE A 113 2.28 -15.38 -2.77
CA PHE A 113 1.09 -15.68 -3.57
C PHE A 113 0.95 -14.76 -4.79
N PHE A 114 1.88 -13.83 -5.01
CA PHE A 114 1.85 -13.01 -6.21
C PHE A 114 2.08 -13.84 -7.46
N TRP A 115 1.39 -13.42 -8.52
CA TRP A 115 1.47 -14.00 -9.85
C TRP A 115 2.73 -13.57 -10.61
N SER A 116 3.54 -12.64 -10.10
CA SER A 116 4.75 -12.13 -10.77
C SER A 116 5.92 -11.97 -9.80
N THR A 117 7.13 -12.35 -10.24
CA THR A 117 8.38 -12.14 -9.48
C THR A 117 8.74 -10.66 -9.32
N LEU A 118 8.22 -9.77 -10.17
CA LEU A 118 8.50 -8.32 -10.13
C LEU A 118 8.04 -7.66 -8.83
N VAL A 119 7.03 -8.23 -8.18
CA VAL A 119 6.40 -7.69 -6.96
C VAL A 119 6.70 -8.54 -5.72
N MET A 120 7.70 -9.42 -5.82
CA MET A 120 8.23 -10.20 -4.69
C MET A 120 9.45 -9.53 -4.05
N ASN A 121 9.55 -8.21 -4.21
CA ASN A 121 10.57 -7.35 -3.64
C ASN A 121 9.94 -6.54 -2.52
N PHE A 122 10.63 -6.33 -1.40
CA PHE A 122 10.09 -5.55 -0.30
C PHE A 122 11.15 -4.77 0.45
N LEU A 123 10.71 -3.70 1.11
CA LEU A 123 11.53 -2.83 1.93
C LEU A 123 11.06 -2.94 3.38
N THR A 124 12.01 -3.06 4.29
CA THR A 124 11.84 -2.90 5.72
C THR A 124 12.52 -1.59 6.15
N PRO A 125 12.37 -1.16 7.41
CA PRO A 125 13.13 -0.02 7.95
C PRO A 125 14.65 -0.21 7.96
N ASP A 126 15.14 -1.44 7.81
CA ASP A 126 16.56 -1.80 7.96
C ASP A 126 17.18 -2.44 6.73
N ALA A 127 16.35 -2.90 5.79
CA ALA A 127 16.80 -3.74 4.70
C ALA A 127 15.93 -3.57 3.47
N CYS A 128 16.55 -3.78 2.32
CA CYS A 128 15.88 -3.89 1.03
C CYS A 128 16.08 -5.32 0.55
N VAL A 129 14.99 -6.04 0.30
CA VAL A 129 15.02 -7.45 -0.08
C VAL A 129 14.49 -7.61 -1.50
N CYS A 130 15.36 -8.07 -2.40
CA CYS A 130 14.99 -8.44 -3.76
C CYS A 130 14.89 -9.95 -3.86
N GLY A 131 13.70 -10.48 -4.15
CA GLY A 131 13.48 -11.94 -4.20
C GLY A 131 14.17 -12.61 -5.38
N TYR A 132 14.34 -11.88 -6.50
CA TYR A 132 14.86 -12.41 -7.76
C TYR A 132 15.84 -11.43 -8.44
N PRO A 133 16.99 -11.12 -7.83
CA PRO A 133 17.88 -10.03 -8.26
C PRO A 133 18.32 -10.15 -9.72
N SER A 134 18.73 -11.34 -10.17
CA SER A 134 19.24 -11.51 -11.54
C SER A 134 18.23 -11.11 -12.61
N ILE A 135 16.96 -11.51 -12.47
CA ILE A 135 15.93 -11.17 -13.46
C ILE A 135 15.36 -9.77 -13.21
N THR A 136 15.23 -9.33 -11.95
CA THR A 136 14.76 -7.97 -11.63
C THR A 136 15.70 -6.93 -12.23
N PHE A 137 17.01 -7.02 -12.00
CA PHE A 137 17.97 -6.04 -12.52
C PHE A 137 18.18 -6.13 -14.04
N GLN A 138 17.84 -7.27 -14.65
CA GLN A 138 17.74 -7.38 -16.12
C GLN A 138 16.39 -6.88 -16.66
N ARG A 139 15.51 -6.36 -15.80
CA ARG A 139 14.17 -5.85 -16.13
C ARG A 139 13.24 -6.94 -16.71
N PHE A 140 13.38 -8.17 -16.23
CA PHE A 140 12.52 -9.31 -16.54
C PHE A 140 11.69 -9.77 -15.34
N GLY A 141 10.50 -10.28 -15.62
CA GLY A 141 9.59 -10.88 -14.64
C GLY A 141 9.09 -12.23 -15.12
N ILE A 142 8.92 -13.18 -14.19
CA ILE A 142 8.28 -14.47 -14.46
C ILE A 142 6.86 -14.41 -13.90
N LEU A 143 5.90 -14.90 -14.68
CA LEU A 143 4.51 -15.05 -14.26
C LEU A 143 4.21 -16.49 -13.84
N LYS A 144 3.41 -16.68 -12.79
CA LYS A 144 2.97 -17.98 -12.28
C LYS A 144 1.62 -18.40 -12.87
#